data_AF-A0A0D0CTU7-F1
#
_entry.id   AF-A0A0D0CTU7-F1
#
_cell.length_a   1.000
_cell.length_b   1.000
_cell.length_c   1.000
_cell.angle_alpha   90.00
_cell.angle_beta   90.00
_cell.angle_gamma   90.00
#
_symmetry.space_group_name_H-M   'P 1'
#
loop_
_entity.id
_entity.type
_entity.pdbx_description
1 polymer ?
#
loop_
_entity_poly.entity_id
_entity_poly.type
_entity_poly.pdbx_seq_one_letter_code
_entity_poly.pdbx_strand_id
1 'polypeptide(L)' 'PPYSPDLNPIEEVFLKTKHFLCCHQDYYGTTHNNGIIWDMYEVMEIITAEDALGYFFHLGYF' A
#
# COMPACT_ATOMS: atom_id res chain seq x y z
N PRO A 1 -17.44 11.97 2.76
CA PRO A 1 -17.45 13.45 2.98
C PRO A 1 -16.14 14.06 2.46
N PRO A 2 -16.10 15.38 2.23
CA PRO A 2 -14.83 16.07 1.99
C PRO A 2 -13.86 15.83 3.15
N TYR A 3 -12.58 15.59 2.83
CA TYR A 3 -11.52 15.31 3.81
C TYR A 3 -11.80 14.11 4.73
N SER A 4 -12.41 13.06 4.20
CA SER A 4 -12.61 11.79 4.92
C SER A 4 -11.77 10.67 4.33
N PRO A 5 -10.42 10.75 4.43
CA PRO A 5 -9.54 9.68 3.99
C PRO A 5 -9.80 8.39 4.79
N ASP A 6 -10.23 8.50 6.03
CA ASP A 6 -10.66 7.39 6.90
C ASP A 6 -11.79 6.54 6.30
N LEU A 7 -12.53 7.05 5.31
CA LEU A 7 -13.55 6.31 4.59
C LEU A 7 -13.07 5.81 3.24
N ASN A 8 -11.82 6.00 2.84
CA ASN A 8 -11.31 5.50 1.56
C ASN A 8 -10.42 4.27 1.79
N PRO A 9 -10.78 3.07 1.26
CA PRO A 9 -10.03 1.84 1.48
C PRO A 9 -8.60 1.91 0.95
N ILE A 10 -8.31 2.85 0.04
CA ILE A 10 -6.95 3.06 -0.45
C ILE A 10 -5.98 3.53 0.66
N GLU A 11 -6.48 4.15 1.74
CA GLU A 11 -5.63 4.54 2.86
C GLU A 11 -5.02 3.33 3.58
N GLU A 12 -5.77 2.23 3.72
CA GLU A 12 -5.24 0.99 4.30
C GLU A 12 -4.17 0.35 3.39
N VAL A 13 -4.37 0.44 2.07
CA VAL A 13 -3.37 0.04 1.08
C VAL A 13 -2.08 0.84 1.27
N PHE A 14 -2.18 2.17 1.34
CA PHE A 14 -0.99 3.03 1.56
C PHE A 14 -0.33 2.77 2.91
N LEU A 15 -1.11 2.49 3.96
CA LEU A 15 -0.57 2.18 5.28
C LEU A 15 0.26 0.89 5.25
N LYS A 16 -0.26 -0.19 4.65
CA LYS A 16 0.45 -1.47 4.51
C LYS A 16 1.71 -1.33 3.65
N THR A 17 1.60 -0.64 2.50
CA THR A 17 2.73 -0.34 1.62
C THR A 17 3.82 0.47 2.32
N LYS A 18 3.44 1.52 3.04
CA LYS A 18 4.39 2.33 3.81
C LYS A 18 5.08 1.51 4.89
N HIS A 19 4.34 0.70 5.64
CA HIS A 19 4.91 -0.17 6.66
C HIS A 19 5.94 -1.14 6.05
N PHE A 20 5.59 -1.78 4.93
CA PHE A 20 6.49 -2.70 4.22
C PHE A 20 7.77 -2.00 3.75
N LEU A 21 7.66 -0.82 3.14
CA LEU A 21 8.82 -0.04 2.71
C LEU A 21 9.70 0.38 3.88
N CYS A 22 9.12 0.78 5.02
CA CYS A 22 9.88 1.12 6.22
C CYS A 22 10.67 -0.09 6.77
N CYS A 23 10.08 -1.29 6.74
CA CYS A 23 10.77 -2.51 7.17
C CYS A 23 11.93 -2.92 6.25
N HIS A 24 11.89 -2.51 4.97
CA HIS A 24 12.87 -2.89 3.94
C HIS A 24 13.61 -1.67 3.36
N GLN A 25 13.69 -0.58 4.13
CA GLN A 25 14.24 0.69 3.67
C GLN A 25 15.69 0.58 3.17
N ASP A 26 16.49 -0.33 3.75
CA ASP A 26 17.87 -0.56 3.33
C ASP A 26 17.97 -1.18 1.94
N TYR A 27 16.97 -1.95 1.51
CA TYR A 27 16.91 -2.54 0.18
C TYR A 27 16.39 -1.49 -0.82
N TYR A 28 15.15 -1.02 -0.62
CA TYR A 28 14.48 -0.12 -1.56
C TYR A 28 15.05 1.31 -1.56
N GLY A 29 15.80 1.71 -0.53
CA GLY A 29 16.47 3.01 -0.46
C GLY A 29 17.74 3.13 -1.30
N THR A 30 18.26 2.01 -1.81
CA THR A 30 19.50 1.98 -2.62
C THR A 30 19.25 2.06 -4.11
N THR A 31 17.99 1.94 -4.54
CA THR A 31 17.63 1.93 -5.95
C THR A 31 17.66 3.33 -6.55
N HIS A 32 18.25 3.45 -7.75
CA HIS A 32 18.40 4.73 -8.46
C HIS A 32 17.72 4.71 -9.83
N ASN A 33 17.41 5.89 -10.36
CA ASN A 33 16.79 6.10 -11.68
C ASN A 33 15.50 5.28 -11.86
N ASN A 34 15.33 4.63 -13.00
CA ASN A 34 14.13 3.86 -13.35
C ASN A 34 13.96 2.57 -12.54
N GLY A 35 14.94 2.19 -11.70
CA GLY A 35 14.81 1.02 -10.83
C GLY A 35 13.64 1.16 -9.85
N ILE A 36 13.33 2.39 -9.42
CA ILE A 36 12.22 2.67 -8.50
C ILE A 36 10.87 2.21 -9.06
N ILE A 37 10.70 2.25 -10.39
CA ILE A 37 9.45 1.78 -11.02
C ILE A 37 9.30 0.27 -10.85
N TRP A 38 10.38 -0.50 -11.03
CA TRP A 38 10.38 -1.95 -10.86
C TRP A 38 10.17 -2.36 -9.40
N ASP A 39 10.83 -1.65 -8.48
CA ASP A 39 10.64 -1.83 -7.05
C ASP A 39 9.19 -1.57 -6.64
N MET A 40 8.58 -0.52 -7.18
CA MET A 40 7.17 -0.22 -6.90
C MET A 40 6.23 -1.28 -7.49
N TYR A 41 6.53 -1.84 -8.66
CA TYR A 41 5.77 -2.98 -9.20
C TYR A 41 5.82 -4.18 -8.26
N GLU A 42 6.99 -4.52 -7.72
CA GLU A 42 7.15 -5.59 -6.74
C GLU A 42 6.40 -5.28 -5.43
N VAL A 43 6.54 -4.06 -4.91
CA VAL A 43 5.90 -3.63 -3.67
C VAL A 43 4.37 -3.67 -3.78
N MET A 44 3.79 -3.43 -4.96
CA MET A 44 2.34 -3.53 -5.15
C MET A 44 1.81 -4.97 -4.96
N GLU A 45 2.64 -5.99 -5.16
CA GLU A 45 2.25 -7.40 -5.01
C GLU A 45 2.02 -7.81 -3.53
N ILE A 46 2.43 -6.99 -2.56
CA ILE A 46 2.17 -7.28 -1.13
C ILE A 46 0.69 -7.17 -0.76
N ILE A 47 -0.11 -6.52 -1.61
CA ILE A 47 -1.53 -6.31 -1.42
C ILE A 47 -2.27 -7.47 -2.08
N THR A 48 -2.82 -8.37 -1.28
CA THR A 48 -3.57 -9.52 -1.80
C THR A 48 -5.03 -9.16 -2.07
N ALA A 49 -5.73 -10.01 -2.82
CA ALA A 49 -7.17 -9.87 -3.01
C ALA A 49 -7.94 -10.00 -1.68
N GLU A 50 -7.44 -10.81 -0.75
CA GLU A 50 -8.01 -10.98 0.59
C GLU A 50 -7.84 -9.73 1.45
N ASP A 51 -6.67 -9.08 1.38
CA ASP A 51 -6.45 -7.77 2.00
C ASP A 51 -7.44 -6.74 1.47
N ALA A 52 -7.56 -6.65 0.13
CA ALA A 52 -8.47 -5.70 -0.51
C ALA A 52 -9.90 -5.90 -0.02
N LEU A 53 -10.39 -7.14 -0.04
CA LEU A 53 -11.71 -7.49 0.48
C LEU A 53 -11.85 -7.08 1.96
N GLY A 54 -10.84 -7.36 2.77
CA GLY A 54 -10.77 -6.95 4.18
C GLY A 54 -10.93 -5.43 4.38
N TYR A 55 -10.28 -4.61 3.56
CA TYR A 55 -10.39 -3.15 3.64
C TYR A 55 -11.80 -2.65 3.33
N PHE A 56 -12.46 -3.23 2.32
CA PHE A 56 -13.86 -2.90 2.03
C PHE A 56 -14.80 -3.29 3.18
N PHE A 57 -14.61 -4.46 3.80
CA PHE A 57 -15.41 -4.86 4.97
C PHE A 57 -15.15 -4.00 6.19
N HIS A 58 -13.89 -3.65 6.47
CA HIS A 58 -13.53 -2.80 7.60
C HIS A 58 -14.24 -1.44 7.55
N LEU A 59 -14.38 -0.87 6.36
CA LEU A 59 -15.07 0.41 6.15
C LEU A 59 -16.60 0.29 6.00
N GLY A 60 -17.16 -0.92 6.08
CA GLY A 60 -18.60 -1.16 5.96
C GLY A 60 -19.14 -0.91 4.55
N TYR A 61 -18.33 -1.17 3.53
CA TYR A 61 -18.74 -1.07 2.12
C TYR A 61 -19.49 -2.30 1.58
N PHE A 62 -19.63 -3.33 2.42
CA PHE A 62 -20.45 -4.52 2.23
C PHE A 62 -21.42 -4.68 3.40
#